data_AF-A0A8J6EG03-F1
#
_entry.id   AF-A0A8J6EG03-F1
#
_cell.length_a   1.000
_cell.length_b   1.000
_cell.length_c   1.000
_cell.angle_alpha   90.00
_cell.angle_beta   90.00
_cell.angle_gamma   90.00
#
_symmetry.space_group_name_H-M   'P 1'
#
loop_
_entity.id
_entity.type
_entity.pdbx_description
1 polymer ?
#
loop_
_entity_poly.entity_id
_entity_poly.type
_entity_poly.pdbx_seq_one_letter_code
_entity_poly.pdbx_strand_id
1 'polypeptide(L)'
;MAYRHLKKFKIDPILYMTEWFMCIFSRTLPWASVLRVWDMFFCEGVKIVFRVGLVLLKHTLGSVDKLRSCQGMYETMEKLRSLPVHCMQEDILLPEVSSLPVTDALIERESNTQLRKWRENRGELQYRPSRRLHGAKQIYEEKARLNPTLSGSRLSLSSMRRPSPPATPALAVQPESVVVSEGLRPALPSPTSNKAPLGPPRGTTKKGKEKQREQDKKREREERDREKKREKEDREERRKEKEREKHKEKEEKRLQKEREKVETRQKKERKFSFRRKESSTPDSPRNSGAEATESSAAHDTYF
;
A
#
# COMPACT_ATOMS: atom_id res chain seq x y z
N MET A 1 -11.30 4.71 4.89
CA MET A 1 -12.23 3.57 4.75
C MET A 1 -12.09 2.84 3.41
N ALA A 2 -12.12 3.53 2.26
CA ALA A 2 -11.99 2.96 0.91
C ALA A 2 -11.02 1.75 0.76
N TYR A 3 -9.77 1.85 1.23
CA TYR A 3 -8.79 0.76 1.15
C TYR A 3 -9.26 -0.56 1.81
N ARG A 4 -9.95 -0.49 2.96
CA ARG A 4 -10.50 -1.69 3.63
C ARG A 4 -11.61 -2.33 2.80
N HIS A 5 -12.41 -1.54 2.09
CA HIS A 5 -13.48 -2.01 1.21
C HIS A 5 -12.90 -2.71 -0.02
N LEU A 6 -11.99 -2.06 -0.74
CA LEU A 6 -11.29 -2.63 -1.90
C LEU A 6 -10.61 -3.96 -1.52
N LYS A 7 -9.95 -4.02 -0.36
CA LYS A 7 -9.33 -5.24 0.16
C LYS A 7 -10.35 -6.33 0.53
N LYS A 8 -11.52 -5.97 1.09
CA LYS A 8 -12.61 -6.92 1.41
C LYS A 8 -13.16 -7.58 0.15
N PHE A 9 -13.35 -6.81 -0.92
CA PHE A 9 -13.90 -7.29 -2.19
C PHE A 9 -12.83 -7.79 -3.19
N LYS A 10 -11.56 -7.90 -2.75
CA LYS A 10 -10.40 -8.28 -3.58
C LYS A 10 -10.31 -7.53 -4.92
N ILE A 11 -10.62 -6.23 -4.88
CA ILE A 11 -10.47 -5.35 -6.04
C ILE A 11 -9.00 -4.95 -6.12
N ASP A 12 -8.27 -5.63 -7.00
CA ASP A 12 -6.87 -5.32 -7.23
C ASP A 12 -6.72 -3.95 -7.94
N PRO A 13 -5.82 -3.06 -7.46
CA PRO A 13 -5.60 -1.74 -8.06
C PRO A 13 -5.33 -1.77 -9.58
N ILE A 14 -4.74 -2.85 -10.09
CA ILE A 14 -4.44 -3.05 -11.50
C ILE A 14 -5.69 -2.95 -12.41
N LEU A 15 -6.89 -3.24 -11.90
CA LEU A 15 -8.14 -3.29 -12.68
C LEU A 15 -8.70 -1.91 -13.07
N TYR A 16 -8.28 -0.85 -12.38
CA TYR A 16 -8.69 0.55 -12.63
C TYR A 16 -7.48 1.50 -12.78
N MET A 17 -6.45 1.35 -11.94
CA MET A 17 -5.26 2.22 -12.00
C MET A 17 -4.48 2.06 -13.30
N THR A 18 -4.46 0.87 -13.93
CA THR A 18 -3.66 0.66 -15.14
C THR A 18 -4.12 1.55 -16.29
N GLU A 19 -5.42 1.64 -16.55
CA GLU A 19 -5.96 2.52 -17.60
C GLU A 19 -5.68 4.00 -17.28
N TRP A 20 -5.99 4.41 -16.05
CA TRP A 20 -5.74 5.77 -15.55
C TRP A 20 -4.28 6.20 -15.70
N PHE A 21 -3.32 5.34 -15.32
CA PHE A 21 -1.90 5.69 -15.28
C PHE A 21 -1.21 5.51 -16.64
N MET A 22 -1.55 4.46 -17.41
CA MET A 22 -0.97 4.24 -18.74
C MET A 22 -1.42 5.30 -19.75
N CYS A 23 -2.66 5.77 -19.65
CA CYS A 23 -3.21 6.79 -20.54
C CYS A 23 -3.17 8.21 -19.94
N ILE A 24 -2.56 8.40 -18.75
CA ILE A 24 -2.52 9.69 -18.03
C ILE A 24 -3.91 10.37 -18.03
N PHE A 25 -4.91 9.60 -17.61
CA PHE A 25 -6.33 9.95 -17.53
C PHE A 25 -7.03 10.43 -18.83
N SER A 26 -6.38 10.41 -20.00
CA SER A 26 -6.96 10.88 -21.27
C SER A 26 -8.17 10.11 -21.79
N ARG A 27 -8.35 8.86 -21.36
CA ARG A 27 -9.57 8.06 -21.63
C ARG A 27 -10.69 8.31 -20.62
N THR A 28 -10.39 9.00 -19.53
CA THR A 28 -11.25 9.10 -18.35
C THR A 28 -11.78 10.53 -18.18
N LEU A 29 -10.90 11.53 -18.18
CA LEU A 29 -11.26 12.93 -17.94
C LEU A 29 -11.76 13.64 -19.21
N PRO A 30 -12.59 14.69 -19.09
CA PRO A 30 -12.95 15.58 -20.19
C PRO A 30 -11.71 16.30 -20.74
N TRP A 31 -11.78 16.72 -22.01
CA TRP A 31 -10.65 17.33 -22.72
C TRP A 31 -10.01 18.53 -22.00
N ALA A 32 -10.81 19.46 -21.48
CA ALA A 32 -10.31 20.61 -20.75
C ALA A 32 -9.50 20.20 -19.50
N SER A 33 -10.07 19.31 -18.69
CA SER A 33 -9.45 18.83 -17.45
C SER A 33 -8.20 17.98 -17.68
N VAL A 34 -8.15 17.15 -18.73
CA VAL A 34 -6.94 16.37 -19.02
C VAL A 34 -5.78 17.26 -19.45
N LEU A 35 -6.02 18.31 -20.26
CA LEU A 35 -4.97 19.26 -20.64
C LEU A 35 -4.34 19.90 -19.40
N ARG A 36 -5.15 20.40 -18.46
CA ARG A 36 -4.65 21.00 -17.21
C ARG A 36 -3.89 19.99 -16.33
N VAL A 37 -4.34 18.73 -16.29
CA VAL A 37 -3.62 17.64 -15.62
C VAL A 37 -2.28 17.35 -16.32
N TRP A 38 -2.22 17.45 -17.65
CA TRP A 38 -0.98 17.29 -18.42
C TRP A 38 -0.01 18.44 -18.20
N ASP A 39 -0.48 19.70 -18.16
CA ASP A 39 0.34 20.87 -17.82
C ASP A 39 1.02 20.67 -16.45
N MET A 40 0.22 20.33 -15.42
CA MET A 40 0.76 19.99 -14.10
C MET A 40 1.72 18.80 -14.18
N PHE A 41 1.39 17.72 -14.90
CA PHE A 41 2.25 16.55 -15.02
C PHE A 41 3.60 16.84 -15.70
N PHE A 42 3.66 17.72 -16.70
CA PHE A 42 4.92 18.10 -17.35
C PHE A 42 5.76 19.04 -16.46
N CYS A 43 5.12 19.96 -15.71
CA CYS A 43 5.82 20.85 -14.78
C CYS A 43 6.32 20.14 -13.51
N GLU A 44 5.46 19.33 -12.88
CA GLU A 44 5.69 18.73 -11.55
C GLU A 44 6.08 17.24 -11.60
N GLY A 45 5.79 16.53 -12.69
CA GLY A 45 6.11 15.12 -12.87
C GLY A 45 5.06 14.13 -12.34
N VAL A 46 5.49 12.87 -12.18
CA VAL A 46 4.59 11.71 -11.95
C VAL A 46 3.74 11.79 -10.68
N LYS A 47 4.12 12.60 -9.69
CA LYS A 47 3.30 12.83 -8.47
C LYS A 47 1.89 13.35 -8.77
N ILE A 48 1.70 14.07 -9.87
CA ILE A 48 0.38 14.54 -10.32
C ILE A 48 -0.54 13.36 -10.65
N VAL A 49 -0.02 12.31 -11.29
CA VAL A 49 -0.81 11.12 -11.64
C VAL A 49 -1.36 10.44 -10.39
N PHE A 50 -0.54 10.36 -9.33
CA PHE A 50 -0.96 9.84 -8.02
C PHE A 50 -1.98 10.76 -7.33
N ARG A 51 -1.78 12.09 -7.36
CA ARG A 51 -2.73 13.06 -6.78
C ARG A 51 -4.10 12.96 -7.46
N VAL A 52 -4.16 13.02 -8.79
CA VAL A 52 -5.40 12.90 -9.57
C VAL A 52 -6.10 11.57 -9.25
N GLY A 53 -5.38 10.44 -9.30
CA GLY A 53 -5.94 9.12 -8.96
C GLY A 53 -6.52 9.06 -7.53
N LEU A 54 -5.90 9.73 -6.57
CA LEU A 54 -6.40 9.82 -5.19
C LEU A 54 -7.63 10.73 -5.06
N VAL A 55 -7.71 11.86 -5.79
CA VAL A 55 -8.90 12.71 -5.83
C VAL A 55 -10.09 11.95 -6.43
N LEU A 56 -9.90 11.27 -7.56
CA LEU A 56 -10.95 10.46 -8.19
C LEU A 56 -11.41 9.31 -7.28
N LEU A 57 -10.48 8.68 -6.56
CA LEU A 57 -10.79 7.64 -5.56
C LEU A 57 -11.52 8.20 -4.32
N LYS A 58 -11.20 9.43 -3.89
CA LYS A 58 -11.90 10.16 -2.82
C LYS A 58 -13.34 10.50 -3.25
N HIS A 59 -13.57 10.98 -4.47
CA HIS A 59 -14.92 11.30 -4.95
C HIS A 59 -15.80 10.06 -5.16
N THR A 60 -15.23 8.92 -5.52
CA THR A 60 -15.97 7.65 -5.66
C THR A 60 -16.20 6.93 -4.32
N LEU A 61 -15.14 6.71 -3.54
CA LEU A 61 -15.16 5.81 -2.37
C LEU A 61 -14.87 6.52 -1.03
N GLY A 62 -14.77 7.85 -1.00
CA GLY A 62 -14.45 8.63 0.20
C GLY A 62 -15.59 8.78 1.21
N SER A 63 -16.85 8.77 0.75
CA SER A 63 -18.03 8.81 1.63
C SER A 63 -18.52 7.41 2.01
N VAL A 64 -19.00 7.26 3.25
CA VAL A 64 -19.55 6.01 3.78
C VAL A 64 -20.80 5.58 3.01
N ASP A 65 -21.64 6.52 2.56
CA ASP A 65 -22.89 6.20 1.86
C ASP A 65 -22.63 5.70 0.44
N LYS A 66 -21.65 6.33 -0.25
CA LYS A 66 -21.14 5.82 -1.54
C LYS A 66 -20.58 4.40 -1.36
N LEU A 67 -19.86 4.14 -0.27
CA LEU A 67 -19.30 2.83 0.05
C LEU A 67 -20.38 1.77 0.40
N ARG A 68 -21.46 2.16 1.10
CA ARG A 68 -22.63 1.31 1.38
C ARG A 68 -23.40 0.94 0.11
N SER A 69 -23.49 1.87 -0.85
CA SER A 69 -24.10 1.64 -2.17
C SER A 69 -23.27 0.74 -3.10
N CYS A 70 -22.15 0.19 -2.62
CA CYS A 70 -21.29 -0.76 -3.33
C CYS A 70 -21.16 -2.04 -2.49
N GLN A 71 -22.22 -2.85 -2.48
CA GLN A 71 -22.27 -4.14 -1.78
C GLN A 71 -21.43 -5.23 -2.46
N GLY A 72 -21.05 -5.05 -3.73
CA GLY A 72 -20.27 -6.03 -4.50
C GLY A 72 -18.99 -5.50 -5.17
N MET A 73 -18.18 -6.45 -5.64
CA MET A 73 -16.99 -6.17 -6.47
C MET A 73 -17.36 -5.46 -7.78
N TYR A 74 -18.42 -5.92 -8.45
CA TYR A 74 -18.88 -5.39 -9.74
C TYR A 74 -19.32 -3.93 -9.62
N GLU A 75 -20.24 -3.61 -8.71
CA GLU A 75 -20.75 -2.26 -8.46
C GLU A 75 -19.63 -1.26 -8.09
N THR A 76 -18.64 -1.72 -7.32
CA THR A 76 -17.48 -0.90 -6.97
C THR A 76 -16.61 -0.64 -8.20
N MET A 77 -16.36 -1.66 -9.02
CA MET A 77 -15.58 -1.55 -10.26
C MET A 77 -16.29 -0.72 -11.33
N GLU A 78 -17.62 -0.80 -11.40
CA GLU A 78 -18.44 0.01 -12.28
C GLU A 78 -18.28 1.49 -11.93
N LYS A 79 -18.54 1.89 -10.67
CA LYS A 79 -18.37 3.30 -10.24
C LYS A 79 -16.93 3.81 -10.30
N LEU A 80 -15.92 2.93 -10.29
CA LEU A 80 -14.53 3.31 -10.55
C LEU A 80 -14.25 3.55 -12.05
N ARG A 81 -15.09 3.02 -12.96
CA ARG A 81 -14.99 3.25 -14.41
C ARG A 81 -15.94 4.36 -14.88
N SER A 82 -17.16 4.43 -14.34
CA SER A 82 -18.14 5.49 -14.58
C SER A 82 -18.02 6.60 -13.53
N LEU A 83 -16.91 7.34 -13.59
CA LEU A 83 -16.68 8.47 -12.69
C LEU A 83 -17.74 9.58 -12.92
N PRO A 84 -18.29 10.21 -11.86
CA PRO A 84 -19.27 11.28 -12.02
C PRO A 84 -18.67 12.53 -12.66
N VAL A 85 -19.24 12.98 -13.78
CA VAL A 85 -18.71 14.10 -14.61
C VAL A 85 -18.46 15.38 -13.80
N HIS A 86 -19.26 15.66 -12.77
CA HIS A 86 -19.08 16.85 -11.92
C HIS A 86 -17.71 16.89 -11.21
N CYS A 87 -17.20 15.77 -10.67
CA CYS A 87 -15.89 15.78 -9.99
C CYS A 87 -14.70 15.75 -10.97
N MET A 88 -14.99 15.73 -12.27
CA MET A 88 -14.01 15.70 -13.35
C MET A 88 -13.88 17.06 -14.04
N GLN A 89 -14.65 18.08 -13.63
CA GLN A 89 -14.50 19.47 -14.08
C GLN A 89 -13.24 20.10 -13.49
N GLU A 90 -12.54 20.94 -14.28
CA GLU A 90 -11.27 21.54 -13.90
C GLU A 90 -11.35 22.40 -12.62
N ASP A 91 -12.44 23.14 -12.43
CA ASP A 91 -12.66 24.03 -11.29
C ASP A 91 -12.71 23.30 -9.94
N ILE A 92 -13.11 22.02 -9.95
CA ILE A 92 -13.21 21.18 -8.75
C ILE A 92 -11.97 20.28 -8.62
N LEU A 93 -11.52 19.70 -9.74
CA LEU A 93 -10.40 18.76 -9.75
C LEU A 93 -9.07 19.43 -9.40
N LEU A 94 -8.75 20.58 -9.99
CA LEU A 94 -7.42 21.20 -9.87
C LEU A 94 -7.11 21.72 -8.45
N PRO A 95 -8.04 22.37 -7.72
CA PRO A 95 -7.81 22.74 -6.32
C PRO A 95 -7.61 21.54 -5.40
N GLU A 96 -8.35 20.45 -5.62
CA GLU A 96 -8.17 19.20 -4.88
C GLU A 96 -6.82 18.52 -5.18
N VAL A 97 -6.39 18.49 -6.45
CA VAL A 97 -5.09 17.93 -6.86
C VAL A 97 -3.93 18.75 -6.29
N SER A 98 -4.08 20.08 -6.24
CA SER A 98 -3.07 21.00 -5.73
C SER A 98 -2.92 20.92 -4.21
N SER A 99 -4.04 20.83 -3.48
CA SER A 99 -4.08 20.77 -2.02
C SER A 99 -3.65 19.43 -1.42
N LEU A 100 -3.63 18.33 -2.20
CA LEU A 100 -3.19 17.02 -1.69
C LEU A 100 -1.68 17.01 -1.35
N PRO A 101 -1.27 16.67 -0.10
CA PRO A 101 0.12 16.70 0.35
C PRO A 101 0.92 15.46 -0.10
N VAL A 102 0.80 15.07 -1.37
CA VAL A 102 1.57 13.98 -1.97
C VAL A 102 2.88 14.54 -2.52
N THR A 103 4.01 14.12 -1.92
CA THR A 103 5.36 14.54 -2.29
C THR A 103 6.12 13.42 -3.00
N ASP A 104 7.16 13.79 -3.77
CA ASP A 104 8.02 12.83 -4.48
C ASP A 104 8.65 11.81 -3.51
N ALA A 105 9.11 12.29 -2.35
CA ALA A 105 9.72 11.47 -1.30
C ALA A 105 8.74 10.43 -0.70
N LEU A 106 7.44 10.75 -0.61
CA LEU A 106 6.42 9.79 -0.16
C LEU A 106 6.22 8.68 -1.19
N ILE A 107 6.16 9.03 -2.47
CA ILE A 107 6.02 8.08 -3.58
C ILE A 107 7.26 7.18 -3.68
N GLU A 108 8.47 7.75 -3.56
CA GLU A 108 9.71 6.99 -3.56
C GLU A 108 9.81 6.04 -2.35
N ARG A 109 9.44 6.50 -1.16
CA ARG A 109 9.39 5.66 0.05
C ARG A 109 8.43 4.48 -0.09
N GLU A 110 7.25 4.72 -0.65
CA GLU A 110 6.27 3.65 -0.88
C GLU A 110 6.73 2.70 -2.00
N SER A 111 7.26 3.24 -3.11
CA SER A 111 7.84 2.44 -4.20
C SER A 111 8.95 1.50 -3.72
N ASN A 112 9.90 2.02 -2.94
CA ASN A 112 10.96 1.23 -2.32
C ASN A 112 10.41 0.16 -1.35
N THR A 113 9.35 0.49 -0.60
CA THR A 113 8.68 -0.45 0.31
C THR A 113 7.98 -1.58 -0.45
N GLN A 114 7.30 -1.27 -1.55
CA GLN A 114 6.65 -2.26 -2.41
C GLN A 114 7.67 -3.11 -3.15
N LEU A 115 8.74 -2.53 -3.66
CA LEU A 115 9.84 -3.25 -4.32
C LEU A 115 10.57 -4.19 -3.35
N ARG A 116 10.72 -3.82 -2.08
CA ARG A 116 11.24 -4.72 -1.03
C ARG A 116 10.30 -5.91 -0.81
N LYS A 117 9.01 -5.66 -0.53
CA LYS A 117 7.99 -6.74 -0.38
C LYS A 117 7.91 -7.65 -1.59
N TRP A 118 8.04 -7.08 -2.80
CA TRP A 118 8.06 -7.84 -4.04
C TRP A 118 9.28 -8.75 -4.12
N ARG A 119 10.48 -8.26 -3.76
CA ARG A 119 11.69 -9.09 -3.70
C ARG A 119 11.61 -10.19 -2.65
N GLU A 120 11.06 -9.90 -1.48
CA GLU A 120 10.84 -10.88 -0.41
C GLU A 120 9.87 -12.00 -0.86
N ASN A 121 8.79 -11.64 -1.58
CA ASN A 121 7.75 -12.59 -1.98
C ASN A 121 8.02 -13.32 -3.31
N ARG A 122 8.84 -12.76 -4.22
CA ARG A 122 9.04 -13.28 -5.59
C ARG A 122 10.52 -13.44 -6.02
N GLY A 123 11.49 -13.09 -5.17
CA GLY A 123 12.92 -13.12 -5.49
C GLY A 123 13.40 -11.84 -6.19
N GLU A 124 14.68 -11.79 -6.58
CA GLU A 124 15.26 -10.59 -7.19
C GLU A 124 14.85 -10.43 -8.67
N LEU A 125 14.51 -9.20 -9.07
CA LEU A 125 14.25 -8.83 -10.46
C LEU A 125 15.55 -8.96 -11.28
N GLN A 126 15.62 -9.99 -12.12
CA GLN A 126 16.70 -10.20 -13.09
C GLN A 126 16.87 -9.01 -14.04
N TYR A 127 15.80 -8.26 -14.29
CA TYR A 127 15.85 -6.98 -15.00
C TYR A 127 16.03 -5.82 -14.01
N ARG A 128 17.26 -5.30 -13.91
CA ARG A 128 17.52 -3.96 -13.36
C ARG A 128 17.25 -2.93 -14.47
N PRO A 129 16.12 -2.20 -14.47
CA PRO A 129 15.95 -1.10 -15.41
C PRO A 129 17.05 -0.06 -15.16
N SER A 130 17.70 0.40 -16.23
CA SER A 130 18.56 1.59 -16.19
C SER A 130 17.81 2.73 -15.52
N ARG A 131 18.51 3.53 -14.70
CA ARG A 131 17.94 4.63 -13.89
C ARG A 131 17.20 5.62 -14.80
N ARG A 132 15.89 5.43 -14.99
CA ARG A 132 15.06 6.32 -15.79
C ARG A 132 14.83 7.61 -15.01
N LEU A 133 15.49 8.66 -15.46
CA LEU A 133 15.29 10.03 -15.00
C LEU A 133 13.91 10.47 -15.50
N HIS A 134 12.95 10.57 -14.58
CA HIS A 134 11.59 11.00 -14.91
C HIS A 134 11.40 12.47 -14.53
N GLY A 135 11.17 13.30 -15.55
CA GLY A 135 10.88 14.72 -15.42
C GLY A 135 12.12 15.62 -15.30
N ALA A 136 11.94 16.91 -15.62
CA ALA A 136 13.01 17.91 -15.64
C ALA A 136 13.72 18.06 -14.28
N LYS A 137 12.98 17.93 -13.17
CA LYS A 137 13.53 18.06 -11.81
C LYS A 137 14.57 16.98 -11.48
N GLN A 138 14.34 15.71 -11.84
CA GLN A 138 15.32 14.64 -11.57
C GLN A 138 16.58 14.79 -12.43
N ILE A 139 16.42 15.24 -13.67
CA ILE A 139 17.54 15.56 -14.57
C ILE A 139 18.34 16.74 -14.00
N TYR A 140 17.67 17.77 -13.47
CA TYR A 140 18.32 18.92 -12.84
C TYR A 140 19.06 18.54 -11.55
N GLU A 141 18.42 17.79 -10.65
CA GLU A 141 19.07 17.28 -9.42
C GLU A 141 20.26 16.38 -9.73
N GLU A 142 20.18 15.51 -10.74
CA GLU A 142 21.32 14.68 -11.12
C GLU A 142 22.43 15.52 -11.76
N LYS A 143 22.09 16.49 -12.63
CA LYS A 143 23.07 17.43 -13.20
C LYS A 143 23.75 18.27 -12.12
N ALA A 144 23.04 18.65 -11.05
CA ALA A 144 23.60 19.33 -9.89
C ALA A 144 24.48 18.42 -9.01
N ARG A 145 24.17 17.12 -8.90
CA ARG A 145 25.02 16.13 -8.23
C ARG A 145 26.28 15.79 -9.03
N LEU A 146 26.19 15.80 -10.36
CA LEU A 146 27.31 15.53 -11.27
C LEU A 146 28.23 16.74 -11.49
N ASN A 147 27.69 17.97 -11.42
CA ASN A 147 28.45 19.22 -11.39
C ASN A 147 28.22 19.96 -10.07
N PRO A 148 28.87 19.55 -8.97
CA PRO A 148 28.95 20.34 -7.76
C PRO A 148 29.83 21.57 -8.03
N THR A 149 29.20 22.67 -8.46
CA THR A 149 29.90 23.95 -8.59
C THR A 149 30.35 24.43 -7.21
N LEU A 150 31.57 24.98 -7.17
CA LEU A 150 32.32 25.29 -5.95
C LEU A 150 31.62 26.34 -5.07
N SER A 151 30.88 25.90 -4.05
CA SER A 151 30.56 26.73 -2.87
C SER A 151 30.22 25.86 -1.66
N GLY A 152 30.86 26.13 -0.50
CA GLY A 152 30.61 25.40 0.76
C GLY A 152 31.71 24.42 1.17
N SER A 153 32.93 24.92 1.40
CA SER A 153 34.03 24.12 1.97
C SER A 153 33.83 23.84 3.46
N ARG A 154 34.02 22.58 3.90
CA ARG A 154 34.81 22.23 5.10
C ARG A 154 35.11 20.72 5.25
N LEU A 155 36.32 20.35 4.83
CA LEU A 155 37.30 19.47 5.48
C LEU A 155 36.82 18.20 6.23
N SER A 156 37.24 17.03 5.74
CA SER A 156 38.23 16.20 6.46
C SER A 156 39.02 15.30 5.48
N LEU A 157 40.19 14.84 5.90
CA LEU A 157 41.30 14.35 5.05
C LEU A 157 41.58 12.83 5.18
N SER A 158 42.44 12.35 4.27
CA SER A 158 43.23 11.09 4.33
C SER A 158 42.54 9.81 3.79
N SER A 159 43.20 8.91 3.04
CA SER A 159 44.59 8.94 2.52
C SER A 159 44.79 8.14 1.21
N MET A 160 45.58 8.74 0.31
CA MET A 160 46.50 8.16 -0.68
C MET A 160 46.56 6.62 -0.91
N ARG A 161 46.42 6.20 -2.18
CA ARG A 161 47.57 5.66 -2.96
C ARG A 161 47.31 5.59 -4.48
N ARG A 162 48.21 6.16 -5.28
CA ARG A 162 48.34 5.95 -6.74
C ARG A 162 49.81 6.08 -7.14
N PRO A 163 50.43 5.11 -7.83
CA PRO A 163 51.70 5.29 -8.53
C PRO A 163 51.51 5.68 -10.01
N SER A 164 52.59 6.16 -10.63
CA SER A 164 52.69 6.88 -11.91
C SER A 164 53.21 6.02 -13.09
N PRO A 165 53.25 6.54 -14.34
CA PRO A 165 53.53 5.76 -15.56
C PRO A 165 54.95 5.96 -16.15
N PRO A 166 55.28 5.21 -17.22
CA PRO A 166 55.96 5.75 -18.41
C PRO A 166 55.31 5.22 -19.73
N ALA A 167 55.58 5.70 -20.96
CA ALA A 167 56.14 6.95 -21.49
C ALA A 167 55.73 7.06 -23.00
N THR A 168 55.74 8.26 -23.59
CA THR A 168 55.46 8.51 -25.04
C THR A 168 56.75 8.41 -25.88
N PRO A 169 56.68 8.12 -27.20
CA PRO A 169 56.64 9.17 -28.25
C PRO A 169 55.78 8.76 -29.50
N ALA A 170 55.52 9.54 -30.57
CA ALA A 170 55.49 10.99 -30.88
C ALA A 170 54.86 11.22 -32.30
N LEU A 171 54.59 12.49 -32.68
CA LEU A 171 54.25 13.02 -34.05
C LEU A 171 52.85 12.63 -34.59
N ALA A 172 52.05 13.42 -35.36
CA ALA A 172 52.16 14.70 -36.10
C ALA A 172 50.74 15.39 -36.13
N VAL A 173 50.48 16.73 -36.08
CA VAL A 173 50.79 17.86 -37.01
C VAL A 173 49.92 17.82 -38.31
N GLN A 174 49.02 18.78 -38.70
CA GLN A 174 48.61 20.11 -38.15
C GLN A 174 47.05 20.38 -38.02
N PRO A 175 46.31 21.25 -38.78
CA PRO A 175 45.45 22.29 -38.14
C PRO A 175 44.00 22.50 -38.67
N GLU A 176 43.27 23.45 -38.06
CA GLU A 176 41.94 23.93 -38.48
C GLU A 176 41.96 24.88 -39.71
N SER A 177 40.85 24.96 -40.46
CA SER A 177 40.09 26.22 -40.71
C SER A 177 39.00 26.08 -41.79
N VAL A 178 38.18 27.14 -41.91
CA VAL A 178 37.18 27.46 -42.95
C VAL A 178 35.74 26.94 -42.73
N VAL A 179 34.88 27.92 -42.43
CA VAL A 179 33.41 27.84 -42.40
C VAL A 179 32.87 28.23 -43.77
N VAL A 180 31.96 27.44 -44.34
CA VAL A 180 31.06 27.89 -45.44
C VAL A 180 29.65 27.35 -45.17
N SER A 181 28.65 28.21 -45.37
CA SER A 181 27.22 27.91 -45.20
C SER A 181 26.66 27.15 -46.39
N GLU A 182 25.74 26.20 -46.16
CA GLU A 182 24.95 25.57 -47.23
C GLU A 182 23.45 25.85 -47.07
N GLY A 183 22.77 26.07 -48.20
CA GLY A 183 21.40 26.59 -48.27
C GLY A 183 20.30 25.54 -48.32
N LEU A 184 19.05 26.00 -48.35
CA LEU A 184 17.86 25.16 -48.41
C LEU A 184 17.78 24.29 -49.66
N ARG A 185 17.52 22.98 -49.51
CA ARG A 185 16.69 22.12 -50.42
C ARG A 185 16.40 20.73 -49.77
N PRO A 186 15.54 19.86 -50.33
CA PRO A 186 14.42 19.30 -49.54
C PRO A 186 14.43 17.76 -49.34
N ALA A 187 13.51 17.31 -48.49
CA ALA A 187 12.93 15.95 -48.40
C ALA A 187 13.90 14.74 -48.45
N LEU A 188 14.18 14.17 -47.27
CA LEU A 188 14.85 12.87 -47.14
C LEU A 188 13.93 11.70 -47.55
N PRO A 189 14.40 10.73 -48.36
CA PRO A 189 13.71 9.46 -48.59
C PRO A 189 14.02 8.42 -47.49
N SER A 190 13.08 7.49 -47.29
CA SER A 190 13.16 6.43 -46.26
C SER A 190 14.30 5.43 -46.48
N PRO A 191 14.97 4.93 -45.41
CA PRO A 191 16.05 3.97 -45.54
C PRO A 191 15.53 2.53 -45.71
N THR A 192 15.36 2.09 -46.96
CA THR A 192 15.16 0.68 -47.30
C THR A 192 16.27 0.20 -48.25
N SER A 193 17.43 -0.19 -47.71
CA SER A 193 18.34 -1.15 -48.36
C SER A 193 19.49 -1.51 -47.42
N ASN A 194 19.59 -2.77 -47.04
CA ASN A 194 20.87 -3.40 -46.69
C ASN A 194 20.82 -4.84 -47.18
N LYS A 195 21.52 -5.12 -48.28
CA LYS A 195 21.62 -6.47 -48.86
C LYS A 195 22.61 -7.29 -48.04
N ALA A 196 22.11 -8.33 -47.35
CA ALA A 196 22.92 -9.44 -46.85
C ALA A 196 22.44 -10.74 -47.55
N PRO A 197 23.33 -11.66 -47.96
CA PRO A 197 22.93 -12.85 -48.71
C PRO A 197 22.05 -13.79 -47.87
N LEU A 198 21.00 -14.33 -48.48
CA LEU A 198 20.10 -15.31 -47.87
C LEU A 198 20.80 -16.67 -47.72
N GLY A 199 21.15 -17.03 -46.48
CA GLY A 199 21.44 -18.43 -46.13
C GLY A 199 20.15 -19.25 -46.04
N PRO A 200 20.18 -20.57 -46.33
CA PRO A 200 18.97 -21.41 -46.28
C PRO A 200 18.41 -21.51 -44.85
N PRO A 201 17.09 -21.72 -44.70
CA PRO A 201 16.41 -21.62 -43.41
C PRO A 201 16.86 -22.73 -42.46
N ARG A 202 17.64 -22.37 -41.43
CA ARG A 202 17.93 -23.28 -40.31
C ARG A 202 16.65 -23.51 -39.50
N GLY A 203 15.98 -24.62 -39.78
CA GLY A 203 14.78 -25.03 -39.06
C GLY A 203 15.06 -25.11 -37.55
N THR A 204 14.18 -24.49 -36.76
CA THR A 204 14.26 -24.55 -35.29
C THR A 204 14.14 -26.00 -34.84
N THR A 205 15.22 -26.57 -34.28
CA THR A 205 15.27 -27.98 -33.89
C THR A 205 14.20 -28.30 -32.85
N LYS A 206 13.30 -29.27 -33.16
CA LYS A 206 12.24 -29.74 -32.25
C LYS A 206 12.73 -29.97 -30.81
N LYS A 207 13.94 -30.55 -30.66
CA LYS A 207 14.63 -30.79 -29.38
C LYS A 207 14.75 -29.56 -28.46
N GLY A 208 14.91 -28.35 -29.00
CA GLY A 208 15.02 -27.13 -28.19
C GLY A 208 13.68 -26.73 -27.56
N LYS A 209 12.61 -26.75 -28.36
CA LYS A 209 11.24 -26.41 -27.94
C LYS A 209 10.65 -27.46 -26.99
N GLU A 210 11.08 -28.71 -27.13
CA GLU A 210 10.75 -29.83 -26.25
C GLU A 210 11.42 -29.70 -24.88
N LYS A 211 12.74 -29.49 -24.82
CA LYS A 211 13.48 -29.23 -23.57
C LYS A 211 12.93 -28.03 -22.80
N GLN A 212 12.54 -26.95 -23.48
CA GLN A 212 11.94 -25.79 -22.84
C GLN A 212 10.63 -26.16 -22.12
N ARG A 213 9.72 -26.85 -22.83
CA ARG A 213 8.43 -27.32 -22.26
C ARG A 213 8.60 -28.28 -21.09
N GLU A 214 9.61 -29.13 -21.14
CA GLU A 214 9.92 -30.07 -20.06
C GLU A 214 10.46 -29.34 -18.81
N GLN A 215 11.31 -28.33 -19.01
CA GLN A 215 11.81 -27.47 -17.93
C GLN A 215 10.70 -26.62 -17.30
N ASP A 216 9.77 -26.08 -18.10
CA ASP A 216 8.62 -25.31 -17.62
C ASP A 216 7.67 -26.19 -16.80
N LYS A 217 7.32 -27.40 -17.29
CA LYS A 217 6.53 -28.39 -16.53
C LYS A 217 7.18 -28.78 -15.19
N LYS A 218 8.52 -28.91 -15.15
CA LYS A 218 9.24 -29.21 -13.91
C LYS A 218 9.10 -28.07 -12.90
N ARG A 219 9.25 -26.82 -13.34
CA ARG A 219 9.07 -25.63 -12.49
C ARG A 219 7.65 -25.53 -11.94
N GLU A 220 6.63 -25.72 -12.78
CA GLU A 220 5.23 -25.69 -12.37
C GLU A 220 4.90 -26.78 -11.33
N ARG A 221 5.50 -27.97 -11.46
CA ARG A 221 5.36 -29.04 -10.47
C ARG A 221 6.03 -28.69 -9.14
N GLU A 222 7.25 -28.17 -9.18
CA GLU A 222 7.97 -27.72 -7.97
C GLU A 222 7.25 -26.57 -7.26
N GLU A 223 6.63 -25.64 -8.00
CA GLU A 223 5.82 -24.55 -7.43
C GLU A 223 4.56 -25.09 -6.76
N ARG A 224 3.82 -25.98 -7.44
CA ARG A 224 2.62 -26.64 -6.91
C ARG A 224 2.89 -27.48 -5.66
N ASP A 225 4.04 -28.15 -5.58
CA ASP A 225 4.41 -28.94 -4.40
C ASP A 225 4.89 -28.03 -3.24
N ARG A 226 5.49 -26.87 -3.53
CA ARG A 226 5.77 -25.82 -2.51
C ARG A 226 4.50 -25.16 -1.99
N GLU A 227 3.51 -24.91 -2.84
CA GLU A 227 2.20 -24.35 -2.46
C GLU A 227 1.46 -25.31 -1.52
N LYS A 228 1.34 -26.59 -1.88
CA LYS A 228 0.77 -27.64 -1.01
C LYS A 228 1.48 -27.75 0.33
N LYS A 229 2.81 -27.58 0.37
CA LYS A 229 3.57 -27.59 1.62
C LYS A 229 3.17 -26.41 2.53
N ARG A 230 3.08 -25.20 1.97
CA ARG A 230 2.64 -23.99 2.70
C ARG A 230 1.20 -24.11 3.18
N GLU A 231 0.30 -24.65 2.36
CA GLU A 231 -1.10 -24.88 2.74
C GLU A 231 -1.21 -25.91 3.89
N LYS A 232 -0.39 -26.98 3.87
CA LYS A 232 -0.31 -27.95 4.96
C LYS A 232 0.22 -27.31 6.25
N GLU A 233 1.24 -26.45 6.17
CA GLU A 233 1.81 -25.71 7.29
C GLU A 233 0.78 -24.74 7.93
N ASP A 234 0.11 -23.89 7.14
CA ASP A 234 -0.95 -22.98 7.62
C ASP A 234 -2.13 -23.77 8.23
N ARG A 235 -2.50 -24.92 7.66
CA ARG A 235 -3.54 -25.80 8.21
C ARG A 235 -3.14 -26.45 9.54
N GLU A 236 -1.85 -26.75 9.74
CA GLU A 236 -1.34 -27.29 11.00
C GLU A 236 -1.21 -26.19 12.07
N GLU A 237 -0.78 -24.99 11.68
CA GLU A 237 -0.71 -23.82 12.57
C GLU A 237 -2.10 -23.44 13.08
N ARG A 238 -3.11 -23.34 12.21
CA ARG A 238 -4.52 -23.14 12.60
C ARG A 238 -5.08 -24.22 13.53
N ARG A 239 -4.56 -25.46 13.47
CA ARG A 239 -4.96 -26.52 14.42
C ARG A 239 -4.34 -26.28 15.79
N LYS A 240 -3.03 -26.00 15.84
CA LYS A 240 -2.31 -25.67 17.08
C LYS A 240 -2.85 -24.40 17.75
N GLU A 241 -3.23 -23.39 16.97
CA GLU A 241 -3.88 -22.17 17.47
C GLU A 241 -5.22 -22.49 18.15
N LYS A 242 -6.11 -23.23 17.48
CA LYS A 242 -7.40 -23.66 18.06
C LYS A 242 -7.26 -24.53 19.31
N GLU A 243 -6.22 -25.37 19.39
CA GLU A 243 -5.92 -26.14 20.60
C GLU A 243 -5.44 -25.25 21.75
N ARG A 244 -4.60 -24.25 21.46
CA ARG A 244 -4.15 -23.24 22.44
C ARG A 244 -5.30 -22.36 22.93
N GLU A 245 -6.19 -21.92 22.05
CA GLU A 245 -7.41 -21.18 22.43
C GLU A 245 -8.30 -22.02 23.36
N LYS A 246 -8.58 -23.28 23.00
CA LYS A 246 -9.34 -24.21 23.86
C LYS A 246 -8.67 -24.45 25.22
N HIS A 247 -7.33 -24.51 25.28
CA HIS A 247 -6.62 -24.63 26.54
C HIS A 247 -6.81 -23.37 27.41
N LYS A 248 -6.61 -22.18 26.84
CA LYS A 248 -6.81 -20.89 27.52
C LYS A 248 -8.25 -20.75 28.02
N GLU A 249 -9.24 -21.01 27.18
CA GLU A 249 -10.66 -20.93 27.56
C GLU A 249 -11.00 -21.90 28.71
N LYS A 250 -10.42 -23.10 28.71
CA LYS A 250 -10.58 -24.09 29.79
C LYS A 250 -9.90 -23.65 31.09
N GLU A 251 -8.79 -22.94 30.99
CA GLU A 251 -8.04 -22.37 32.11
C GLU A 251 -8.74 -21.15 32.71
N GLU A 252 -9.21 -20.21 31.88
CA GLU A 252 -10.05 -19.09 32.27
C GLU A 252 -11.33 -19.56 32.97
N LYS A 253 -12.02 -20.57 32.43
CA LYS A 253 -13.20 -21.19 33.08
C LYS A 253 -12.87 -21.88 34.41
N ARG A 254 -11.64 -22.35 34.62
CA ARG A 254 -11.18 -22.87 35.93
C ARG A 254 -10.97 -21.73 36.92
N LEU A 255 -10.24 -20.69 36.52
CA LEU A 255 -9.98 -19.50 37.34
C LEU A 255 -11.26 -18.76 37.73
N GLN A 256 -12.24 -18.68 36.82
CA GLN A 256 -13.54 -18.07 37.10
C GLN A 256 -14.33 -18.89 38.14
N LYS A 257 -14.41 -20.21 37.99
CA LYS A 257 -15.04 -21.11 38.98
C LYS A 257 -14.35 -21.06 40.34
N GLU A 258 -13.04 -20.83 40.38
CA GLU A 258 -12.30 -20.65 41.63
C GLU A 258 -12.63 -19.30 42.29
N ARG A 259 -12.66 -18.21 41.52
CA ARG A 259 -13.08 -16.88 41.99
C ARG A 259 -14.51 -16.90 42.56
N GLU A 260 -15.46 -17.53 41.86
CA GLU A 260 -16.84 -17.71 42.34
C GLU A 260 -16.91 -18.52 43.65
N LYS A 261 -16.08 -19.57 43.80
CA LYS A 261 -15.97 -20.33 45.05
C LYS A 261 -15.39 -19.51 46.21
N VAL A 262 -14.40 -18.66 45.94
CA VAL A 262 -13.83 -17.75 46.95
C VAL A 262 -14.85 -16.68 47.36
N GLU A 263 -15.53 -16.07 46.39
CA GLU A 263 -16.55 -15.05 46.65
C GLU A 263 -17.75 -15.60 47.44
N THR A 264 -18.22 -16.81 47.09
CA THR A 264 -19.29 -17.48 47.85
C THR A 264 -18.87 -17.89 49.26
N ARG A 265 -17.60 -18.23 49.48
CA ARG A 265 -17.04 -18.43 50.84
C ARG A 265 -17.03 -17.11 51.63
N GLN A 266 -16.47 -16.04 51.07
CA GLN A 266 -16.47 -14.72 51.72
C GLN A 266 -17.87 -14.18 52.01
N LYS A 267 -18.84 -14.40 51.10
CA LYS A 267 -20.26 -14.05 51.32
C LYS A 267 -20.87 -14.84 52.49
N LYS A 268 -20.50 -16.13 52.66
CA LYS A 268 -20.93 -16.94 53.82
C LYS A 268 -20.29 -16.45 55.12
N GLU A 269 -18.99 -16.17 55.12
CA GLU A 269 -18.27 -15.62 56.28
C GLU A 269 -18.81 -14.25 56.71
N ARG A 270 -19.10 -13.35 55.76
CA ARG A 270 -19.75 -12.05 56.01
C ARG A 270 -21.16 -12.20 56.61
N LYS A 271 -21.97 -13.15 56.12
CA LYS A 271 -23.29 -13.44 56.71
C LYS A 271 -23.18 -14.05 58.11
N PHE A 272 -22.20 -14.91 58.34
CA PHE A 272 -21.97 -15.53 59.65
C PHE A 272 -21.49 -14.52 60.70
N SER A 273 -20.56 -13.63 60.33
CA SER A 273 -20.08 -12.57 61.22
C SER A 273 -21.13 -11.49 61.50
N PHE A 274 -21.99 -11.16 60.53
CA PHE A 274 -23.15 -10.28 60.75
C PHE A 274 -24.13 -10.88 61.77
N ARG A 275 -24.55 -12.14 61.58
CA ARG A 275 -25.46 -12.85 62.49
C ARG A 275 -24.89 -12.99 63.92
N ARG A 276 -23.56 -13.11 64.05
CA ARG A 276 -22.86 -13.16 65.35
C ARG A 276 -22.78 -11.79 66.05
N LYS A 277 -22.92 -10.69 65.29
CA LYS A 277 -22.92 -9.30 65.80
C LYS A 277 -24.32 -8.85 66.22
N GLU A 278 -25.37 -9.36 65.58
CA GLU A 278 -26.76 -9.20 66.02
C GLU A 278 -27.06 -9.97 67.32
N SER A 279 -26.39 -11.10 67.56
CA SER A 279 -26.53 -11.87 68.82
C SER A 279 -25.73 -11.29 70.01
N SER A 280 -25.25 -10.05 69.92
CA SER A 280 -24.38 -9.41 70.93
C SER A 280 -24.79 -7.98 71.29
N THR A 281 -26.07 -7.79 71.61
CA THR A 281 -26.59 -6.61 72.32
C THR A 281 -27.02 -7.01 73.73
N PRO A 282 -26.50 -6.38 74.81
CA PRO A 282 -26.91 -6.67 76.18
C PRO A 282 -28.29 -6.10 76.52
N ASP A 283 -29.07 -6.87 77.28
CA ASP A 283 -30.39 -6.49 77.82
C ASP A 283 -30.30 -5.53 79.03
N SER A 284 -31.26 -4.59 79.12
CA SER A 284 -31.95 -4.09 80.35
C SER A 284 -32.30 -2.57 80.28
N PRO A 285 -33.33 -2.09 81.01
CA PRO A 285 -34.64 -2.70 81.24
C PRO A 285 -35.83 -1.71 81.05
N ARG A 286 -37.06 -2.22 81.22
CA ARG A 286 -38.38 -1.54 81.22
C ARG A 286 -38.43 -0.08 81.71
N ASN A 287 -39.25 0.74 81.04
CA ASN A 287 -40.28 1.54 81.73
C ASN A 287 -41.57 1.66 80.87
N SER A 288 -42.59 2.39 81.36
CA SER A 288 -44.02 2.12 81.15
C SER A 288 -44.85 3.31 80.61
N GLY A 289 -46.09 3.03 80.17
CA GLY A 289 -47.07 3.94 79.54
C GLY A 289 -47.59 3.31 78.23
N ALA A 290 -48.86 2.92 78.08
CA ALA A 290 -50.05 3.79 77.91
C ALA A 290 -49.85 4.79 76.76
N GLU A 291 -50.70 4.91 75.74
CA GLU A 291 -52.17 4.81 75.75
C GLU A 291 -52.72 4.41 74.35
N ALA A 292 -54.03 4.17 74.21
CA ALA A 292 -54.67 3.74 72.95
C ALA A 292 -55.21 4.91 72.11
N THR A 293 -55.39 4.72 70.79
CA THR A 293 -56.58 5.17 70.02
C THR A 293 -56.55 4.64 68.58
N GLU A 294 -57.75 4.53 68.01
CA GLU A 294 -58.02 4.03 66.66
C GLU A 294 -57.77 5.07 65.56
N SER A 295 -57.55 4.66 64.31
CA SER A 295 -58.57 4.79 63.25
C SER A 295 -58.06 4.60 61.81
N SER A 296 -58.89 3.88 61.03
CA SER A 296 -59.22 4.04 59.61
C SER A 296 -58.36 4.96 58.70
N ALA A 297 -57.86 4.41 57.59
CA ALA A 297 -58.54 4.56 56.29
C ALA A 297 -57.82 3.79 55.17
N ALA A 298 -58.59 3.21 54.24
CA ALA A 298 -58.06 2.61 53.02
C ALA A 298 -57.79 3.67 51.95
N HIS A 299 -56.92 3.37 51.00
CA HIS A 299 -57.29 3.50 49.58
C HIS A 299 -56.36 2.70 48.65
N ASP A 300 -56.92 1.69 47.98
CA ASP A 300 -56.41 1.21 46.71
C ASP A 300 -56.57 2.28 45.62
N THR A 301 -55.64 2.34 44.66
CA THR A 301 -55.96 2.23 43.22
C THR A 301 -54.70 2.19 42.33
N TYR A 302 -54.66 1.18 41.44
CA TYR A 302 -54.16 1.12 40.05
C TYR A 302 -53.20 2.22 39.51
N PHE A 303 -52.21 1.90 38.66
CA PHE A 303 -52.14 0.82 37.66
C PHE A 303 -50.69 0.34 37.44
#